data_AF-A0A2D6LDU5-F1
#
_entry.id   AF-A0A2D6LDU5-F1
#
_cell.length_a   1.000
_cell.length_b   1.000
_cell.length_c   1.000
_cell.angle_alpha   90.00
_cell.angle_beta   90.00
_cell.angle_gamma   90.00
#
_symmetry.space_group_name_H-M   'P 1'
#
loop_
_entity.id
_entity.type
_entity.pdbx_description
1 polymer ?
#
loop_
_entity_poly.entity_id
_entity_poly.type
_entity_poly.pdbx_seq_one_letter_code
_entity_poly.pdbx_strand_id
1 'polypeptide(L)'
;MKKSLTIIVIVVTAVAFGFAVYIGVRRARGVPVTIPDGERPRLEIPRMTHEIDFSEGINLDFWNTLEHLQVDLVYQLMVLPWPKKVVPFLRVKSFHNGEDIYFFLEWQDQTEDTSMDIGAFSDAAAVMFPLDEKAPASTLMMGFMGQANIWQWKASRDREFWTGQKEERTAYVDFYYPFEEQELFVVSKDTVSSAARDLISARVGTLTEKTIQPIKGRGSYENGVWRIVLRRSMTTAESRTDVQFGQALNICAFAVWNGSSGDRGGRKSISNWVELWIR
;
A
#
# COMPACT_ATOMS: atom_id res chain seq x y z
N MET A 1 67.67 -28.51 9.72
CA MET A 1 67.04 -27.49 8.84
C MET A 1 65.65 -27.88 8.31
N LYS A 2 65.38 -29.13 7.89
CA LYS A 2 64.09 -29.51 7.26
C LYS A 2 62.84 -29.40 8.17
N LYS A 3 62.92 -29.75 9.46
CA LYS A 3 61.75 -29.71 10.37
C LYS A 3 61.24 -28.29 10.67
N SER A 4 62.14 -27.33 10.82
CA SER A 4 61.77 -25.92 11.07
C SER A 4 61.08 -25.30 9.85
N LEU A 5 61.54 -25.63 8.64
CA LEU A 5 60.90 -25.18 7.39
C LEU A 5 59.48 -25.76 7.24
N THR A 6 59.29 -27.05 7.56
CA THR A 6 57.95 -27.68 7.50
C THR A 6 56.97 -27.04 8.48
N ILE A 7 57.42 -26.71 9.70
CA ILE A 7 56.58 -26.04 10.69
C ILE A 7 56.18 -24.64 10.20
N ILE A 8 57.11 -23.89 9.62
CA ILE A 8 56.81 -22.54 9.07
C ILE A 8 55.77 -22.63 7.96
N VAL A 9 55.90 -23.58 7.02
CA VAL A 9 54.95 -23.77 5.91
C VAL A 9 53.55 -24.14 6.43
N ILE A 10 53.46 -25.01 7.44
CA ILE A 10 52.17 -25.39 8.06
C ILE A 10 51.52 -24.17 8.71
N VAL A 11 52.28 -23.38 9.47
CA VAL A 11 51.75 -22.18 10.14
C VAL A 11 51.28 -21.14 9.12
N VAL A 12 52.07 -20.87 8.08
CA VAL A 12 51.70 -19.93 7.02
C VAL A 12 50.44 -20.40 6.29
N THR A 13 50.32 -21.69 5.99
CA THR A 13 49.15 -22.26 5.32
C THR A 13 47.91 -22.19 6.21
N ALA A 14 48.04 -22.47 7.51
CA ALA A 14 46.94 -22.37 8.47
C ALA A 14 46.46 -20.92 8.63
N VAL A 15 47.38 -19.95 8.69
CA VAL A 15 47.06 -18.52 8.75
C VAL A 15 46.39 -18.06 7.45
N ALA A 16 46.91 -18.47 6.29
CA ALA A 16 46.32 -18.14 4.99
C ALA A 16 44.91 -18.73 4.85
N PHE A 17 44.69 -19.97 5.30
CA PHE A 17 43.37 -20.59 5.31
C PHE A 17 42.41 -19.87 6.25
N GLY A 18 42.84 -19.55 7.48
CA GLY A 18 42.04 -18.76 8.42
C GLY A 18 41.66 -17.39 7.86
N PHE A 19 42.58 -16.72 7.17
CA PHE A 19 42.33 -15.44 6.52
C PHE A 19 41.34 -15.56 5.35
N ALA A 20 41.47 -16.61 4.52
CA ALA A 20 40.54 -16.89 3.42
C ALA A 20 39.12 -17.19 3.94
N VAL A 21 38.99 -17.99 5.00
CA VAL A 21 37.70 -18.25 5.67
C VAL A 21 37.12 -16.98 6.26
N TYR A 22 37.94 -16.14 6.91
CA TYR A 22 37.50 -14.86 7.46
C TYR A 22 36.95 -13.92 6.38
N ILE A 23 37.66 -13.80 5.25
CA ILE A 23 37.19 -13.02 4.10
C ILE A 23 35.92 -13.63 3.51
N GLY A 24 35.88 -14.96 3.35
CA GLY A 24 34.74 -15.69 2.86
C GLY A 24 33.49 -15.44 3.70
N VAL A 25 33.58 -15.57 5.02
CA VAL A 25 32.46 -15.33 5.94
C VAL A 25 32.02 -13.87 5.92
N ARG A 26 32.95 -12.91 5.90
CA ARG A 26 32.60 -11.47 5.85
C ARG A 26 31.97 -11.06 4.52
N ARG A 27 32.40 -11.63 3.40
CA ARG A 27 31.87 -11.28 2.07
C ARG A 27 30.64 -12.10 1.67
N ALA A 28 30.48 -13.34 2.17
CA ALA A 28 29.34 -14.19 1.87
C ALA A 28 28.02 -13.67 2.43
N ARG A 29 28.06 -12.87 3.51
CA ARG A 29 26.85 -12.29 4.14
C ARG A 29 26.44 -10.94 3.57
N GLY A 30 27.09 -10.46 2.50
CA GLY A 30 26.90 -9.11 2.00
C GLY A 30 27.40 -8.06 3.00
N VAL A 31 27.58 -6.82 2.53
CA VAL A 31 27.75 -5.69 3.46
C VAL A 31 26.35 -5.31 3.92
N PRO A 32 26.06 -5.19 5.23
CA PRO A 32 24.80 -4.63 5.66
C PRO A 32 24.72 -3.23 5.04
N VAL A 33 23.76 -3.04 4.14
CA VAL A 33 23.47 -1.70 3.62
C VAL A 33 22.99 -0.92 4.83
N THR A 34 23.82 0.01 5.31
CA THR A 34 23.36 1.05 6.22
C THR A 34 22.41 1.90 5.40
N ILE A 35 21.11 1.59 5.49
CA ILE A 35 20.06 2.49 5.03
C ILE A 35 20.23 3.71 5.92
N PRO A 36 20.65 4.88 5.38
CA PRO A 36 20.66 6.08 6.18
C PRO A 36 19.26 6.21 6.79
N ASP A 37 19.15 6.48 8.08
CA ASP A 37 17.93 7.01 8.66
C ASP A 37 17.72 8.40 8.03
N GLY A 38 17.32 8.42 6.76
CA GLY A 38 16.86 9.62 6.10
C GLY A 38 15.72 10.15 6.96
N GLU A 39 15.72 11.45 7.19
CA GLU A 39 14.59 12.11 7.83
C GLU A 39 13.32 11.68 7.08
N ARG A 40 12.40 11.04 7.80
CA ARG A 40 11.14 10.61 7.20
C ARG A 40 10.39 11.88 6.84
N PRO A 41 9.83 11.95 5.62
CA PRO A 41 8.99 13.09 5.29
C PRO A 41 7.83 13.10 6.28
N ARG A 42 7.51 14.30 6.78
CA ARG A 42 6.52 14.50 7.84
C ARG A 42 5.26 15.10 7.24
N LEU A 43 4.16 14.36 7.36
CA LEU A 43 2.84 14.79 6.95
C LEU A 43 2.12 15.44 8.14
N GLU A 44 1.85 16.73 8.05
CA GLU A 44 1.06 17.43 9.06
C GLU A 44 -0.44 17.12 8.91
N ILE A 45 -1.08 16.77 10.02
CA ILE A 45 -2.52 16.49 10.09
C ILE A 45 -3.12 17.49 11.10
N PRO A 46 -3.47 18.71 10.66
CA PRO A 46 -4.10 19.71 11.51
C PRO A 46 -5.54 19.32 11.88
N ARG A 47 -5.97 19.77 13.06
CA ARG A 47 -7.37 19.71 13.47
C ARG A 47 -8.19 20.79 12.77
N MET A 48 -9.29 20.40 12.13
CA MET A 48 -10.24 21.30 11.47
C MET A 48 -11.68 20.88 11.74
N THR A 49 -12.54 21.82 12.09
CA THR A 49 -14.00 21.62 12.17
C THR A 49 -14.63 21.67 10.79
N HIS A 50 -14.24 20.72 9.93
CA HIS A 50 -14.83 20.51 8.61
C HIS A 50 -15.18 19.04 8.47
N GLU A 51 -16.31 18.75 7.83
CA GLU A 51 -16.74 17.40 7.51
C GLU A 51 -16.97 17.30 6.01
N ILE A 52 -16.48 16.23 5.41
CA ILE A 52 -16.65 15.97 3.98
C ILE A 52 -17.82 15.01 3.80
N ASP A 53 -18.85 15.51 3.12
CA ASP A 53 -19.88 14.67 2.54
C ASP A 53 -19.42 14.14 1.17
N PHE A 54 -19.34 12.82 1.08
CA PHE A 54 -19.01 12.14 -0.17
C PHE A 54 -20.18 12.03 -1.12
N SER A 55 -21.37 12.57 -0.84
CA SER A 55 -22.50 12.54 -1.77
C SER A 55 -22.34 13.55 -2.92
N GLU A 56 -21.75 14.71 -2.64
CA GLU A 56 -21.63 15.83 -3.60
C GLU A 56 -20.38 15.74 -4.49
N GLY A 57 -19.36 14.98 -4.11
CA GLY A 57 -18.10 14.92 -4.85
C GLY A 57 -16.88 15.12 -3.97
N ILE A 58 -15.78 15.52 -4.61
CA ILE A 58 -14.59 16.02 -3.93
C ILE A 58 -14.54 17.53 -4.15
N ASN A 59 -14.78 18.32 -3.09
CA ASN A 59 -14.70 19.78 -3.16
C ASN A 59 -13.21 20.23 -3.17
N LEU A 60 -12.70 20.61 -4.34
CA LEU A 60 -11.29 20.97 -4.52
C LEU A 60 -10.92 22.32 -3.88
N ASP A 61 -11.87 23.24 -3.76
CA ASP A 61 -11.58 24.59 -3.22
C ASP A 61 -11.07 24.49 -1.80
N PHE A 62 -11.70 23.65 -0.97
CA PHE A 62 -11.24 23.37 0.38
C PHE A 62 -9.86 22.69 0.37
N TRP A 63 -9.69 21.61 -0.39
CA TRP A 63 -8.43 20.85 -0.42
C TRP A 63 -7.25 21.69 -0.94
N ASN A 64 -7.49 22.68 -1.80
CA ASN A 64 -6.45 23.57 -2.31
C ASN A 64 -5.90 24.55 -1.27
N THR A 65 -6.63 24.78 -0.16
CA THR A 65 -6.14 25.60 0.95
C THR A 65 -5.11 24.87 1.83
N LEU A 66 -5.09 23.54 1.78
CA LEU A 66 -4.20 22.72 2.60
C LEU A 66 -2.82 22.56 1.94
N GLU A 67 -1.79 22.58 2.78
CA GLU A 67 -0.43 22.24 2.37
C GLU A 67 -0.37 20.78 1.94
N HIS A 68 0.37 20.51 0.87
CA HIS A 68 0.58 19.15 0.36
C HIS A 68 2.00 18.70 0.65
N LEU A 69 2.13 17.46 1.07
CA LEU A 69 3.41 16.76 1.10
C LEU A 69 3.59 16.01 -0.21
N GLN A 70 4.65 16.30 -0.95
CA GLN A 70 5.07 15.46 -2.06
C GLN A 70 5.84 14.25 -1.52
N VAL A 71 5.35 13.06 -1.82
CA VAL A 71 5.96 11.79 -1.43
C VAL A 71 6.46 11.08 -2.67
N ASP A 72 7.76 10.85 -2.73
CA ASP A 72 8.37 10.12 -3.83
C ASP A 72 8.04 8.63 -3.78
N LEU A 73 7.81 8.05 -4.95
CA LEU A 73 7.44 6.67 -5.15
C LEU A 73 8.54 5.92 -5.91
N VAL A 74 8.79 4.70 -5.45
CA VAL A 74 9.71 3.76 -6.10
C VAL A 74 8.92 2.54 -6.51
N TYR A 75 9.17 2.03 -7.71
CA TYR A 75 8.50 0.83 -8.17
C TYR A 75 8.96 -0.42 -7.41
N GLN A 76 8.03 -1.27 -7.00
CA GLN A 76 8.34 -2.53 -6.35
C GLN A 76 8.85 -3.57 -7.36
N LEU A 77 10.18 -3.64 -7.50
CA LEU A 77 10.91 -4.52 -8.41
C LEU A 77 10.98 -5.99 -7.96
N MET A 78 9.86 -6.57 -7.52
CA MET A 78 9.82 -7.94 -6.98
C MET A 78 9.10 -8.95 -7.89
N VAL A 79 8.39 -8.48 -8.93
CA VAL A 79 7.51 -9.31 -9.77
C VAL A 79 7.72 -8.96 -11.24
N LEU A 80 8.06 -9.96 -12.06
CA LEU A 80 8.12 -9.83 -13.52
C LEU A 80 6.70 -9.81 -14.13
N PRO A 81 6.51 -9.18 -15.30
CA PRO A 81 7.48 -8.37 -16.05
C PRO A 81 7.73 -7.00 -15.41
N TRP A 82 8.86 -6.38 -15.77
CA TRP A 82 9.20 -5.02 -15.38
C TRP A 82 8.12 -4.02 -15.80
N PRO A 83 7.92 -2.93 -15.04
CA PRO A 83 6.92 -1.92 -15.37
C PRO A 83 7.26 -1.22 -16.69
N LYS A 84 6.22 -0.82 -17.42
CA LYS A 84 6.37 0.05 -18.59
C LYS A 84 6.44 1.52 -18.20
N LYS A 85 5.72 1.90 -17.15
CA LYS A 85 5.63 3.25 -16.60
C LYS A 85 5.47 3.15 -15.09
N VAL A 86 6.02 4.12 -14.38
CA VAL A 86 6.02 4.20 -12.91
C VAL A 86 5.47 5.56 -12.54
N VAL A 87 4.64 5.60 -11.49
CA VAL A 87 4.19 6.87 -10.92
C VAL A 87 5.33 7.39 -10.05
N PRO A 88 5.94 8.55 -10.36
CA PRO A 88 7.18 8.98 -9.71
C PRO A 88 6.97 9.57 -8.31
N PHE A 89 5.83 10.22 -8.08
CA PHE A 89 5.48 10.81 -6.79
C PHE A 89 3.96 10.88 -6.65
N LEU A 90 3.50 11.00 -5.41
CA LEU A 90 2.13 11.40 -5.09
C LEU A 90 2.14 12.66 -4.22
N ARG A 91 1.06 13.43 -4.27
CA ARG A 91 0.80 14.53 -3.33
C ARG A 91 -0.23 14.07 -2.32
N VAL A 92 0.10 14.25 -1.05
CA VAL A 92 -0.77 13.88 0.08
C VAL A 92 -1.17 15.12 0.83
N LYS A 93 -2.46 15.22 1.15
CA LYS A 93 -3.01 16.20 2.09
C LYS A 93 -3.81 15.44 3.13
N SER A 94 -3.86 15.96 4.34
CA SER A 94 -4.57 15.31 5.43
C SER A 94 -5.06 16.32 6.45
N PHE A 95 -6.18 16.00 7.09
CA PHE A 95 -6.69 16.74 8.25
C PHE A 95 -7.54 15.80 9.10
N HIS A 96 -7.87 16.21 10.32
CA HIS A 96 -8.81 15.49 11.18
C HIS A 96 -9.79 16.45 11.84
N ASN A 97 -10.98 15.99 12.19
CA ASN A 97 -11.98 16.81 12.91
C ASN A 97 -12.06 16.47 14.41
N GLY A 98 -11.27 15.49 14.87
CA GLY A 98 -11.27 14.95 16.23
C GLY A 98 -12.07 13.65 16.37
N GLU A 99 -12.92 13.31 15.40
CA GLU A 99 -13.65 12.04 15.34
C GLU A 99 -13.19 11.19 14.16
N ASP A 100 -13.09 11.80 12.98
CA ASP A 100 -12.65 11.24 11.71
C ASP A 100 -11.33 11.87 11.24
N ILE A 101 -10.52 11.05 10.57
CA ILE A 101 -9.32 11.43 9.84
C ILE A 101 -9.54 11.27 8.33
N TYR A 102 -9.01 12.23 7.58
CA TYR A 102 -9.13 12.30 6.13
C TYR A 102 -7.76 12.31 5.47
N PHE A 103 -7.60 11.48 4.44
CA PHE A 103 -6.43 11.46 3.57
C PHE A 103 -6.85 11.76 2.14
N PHE A 104 -6.26 12.78 1.56
CA PHE A 104 -6.40 13.13 0.16
C PHE A 104 -5.11 12.76 -0.57
N LEU A 105 -5.26 11.95 -1.62
CA LEU A 105 -4.16 11.47 -2.46
C LEU A 105 -4.36 12.00 -3.87
N GLU A 106 -3.33 12.61 -4.43
CA GLU A 106 -3.31 13.10 -5.81
C GLU A 106 -2.09 12.56 -6.54
N TRP A 107 -2.29 11.95 -7.71
CA TRP A 107 -1.21 11.55 -8.61
C TRP A 107 -1.59 11.76 -10.07
N GLN A 108 -0.57 11.90 -10.91
CA GLN A 108 -0.76 12.07 -12.34
C GLN A 108 -0.93 10.71 -13.03
N ASP A 109 -1.98 10.60 -13.83
CA ASP A 109 -2.21 9.45 -14.69
C ASP A 109 -2.87 9.91 -15.98
N GLN A 110 -2.42 9.41 -17.13
CA GLN A 110 -2.98 9.82 -18.42
C GLN A 110 -4.24 9.03 -18.78
N THR A 111 -4.47 7.91 -18.10
CA THR A 111 -5.58 7.01 -18.34
C THR A 111 -6.50 6.99 -17.14
N GLU A 112 -7.80 6.96 -17.42
CA GLU A 112 -8.83 6.74 -16.40
C GLU A 112 -9.19 5.25 -16.39
N ASP A 113 -8.37 4.42 -15.74
CA ASP A 113 -8.58 2.97 -15.75
C ASP A 113 -9.56 2.57 -14.65
N THR A 114 -10.84 2.78 -14.94
CA THR A 114 -11.94 2.50 -14.02
C THR A 114 -12.51 1.09 -14.22
N SER A 115 -12.10 0.33 -15.23
CA SER A 115 -12.67 -0.98 -15.60
C SER A 115 -11.68 -2.13 -15.42
N MET A 116 -12.18 -3.34 -15.26
CA MET A 116 -11.39 -4.57 -15.22
C MET A 116 -11.84 -5.53 -16.32
N ASP A 117 -10.90 -5.94 -17.16
CA ASP A 117 -11.14 -6.94 -18.21
C ASP A 117 -9.89 -7.81 -18.41
N ILE A 118 -9.96 -8.76 -19.32
CA ILE A 118 -8.84 -9.64 -19.69
C ILE A 118 -7.71 -8.78 -20.26
N GLY A 119 -6.70 -8.53 -19.42
CA GLY A 119 -5.53 -7.71 -19.77
C GLY A 119 -5.71 -6.21 -19.50
N ALA A 120 -6.87 -5.77 -19.03
CA ALA A 120 -7.12 -4.42 -18.54
C ALA A 120 -7.24 -4.42 -17.01
N PHE A 121 -6.47 -3.56 -16.35
CA PHE A 121 -6.46 -3.45 -14.90
C PHE A 121 -6.95 -2.07 -14.51
N SER A 122 -7.55 -1.97 -13.33
CA SER A 122 -8.06 -0.71 -12.81
C SER A 122 -7.05 -0.03 -11.90
N ASP A 123 -7.03 1.30 -11.96
CA ASP A 123 -6.24 2.16 -11.09
C ASP A 123 -6.61 1.98 -9.62
N ALA A 124 -5.61 2.06 -8.75
CA ALA A 124 -5.80 1.94 -7.33
C ALA A 124 -4.77 2.76 -6.57
N ALA A 125 -5.13 3.14 -5.34
CA ALA A 125 -4.19 3.68 -4.37
C ALA A 125 -4.44 3.06 -3.01
N ALA A 126 -3.40 3.02 -2.18
CA ALA A 126 -3.53 2.52 -0.83
C ALA A 126 -2.65 3.30 0.15
N VAL A 127 -3.11 3.33 1.40
CA VAL A 127 -2.36 3.79 2.56
C VAL A 127 -2.18 2.61 3.50
N MET A 128 -0.95 2.36 3.92
CA MET A 128 -0.58 1.28 4.82
C MET A 128 -0.11 1.86 6.15
N PHE A 129 -0.57 1.26 7.24
CA PHE A 129 -0.18 1.59 8.61
C PHE A 129 0.36 0.33 9.28
N PRO A 130 1.53 0.38 9.94
CA PRO A 130 1.98 -0.70 10.80
C PRO A 130 1.17 -0.70 12.10
N LEU A 131 0.83 -1.89 12.60
CA LEU A 131 0.10 -2.06 13.86
C LEU A 131 1.03 -2.30 15.05
N ASP A 132 2.24 -2.81 14.80
CA ASP A 132 3.21 -3.10 15.85
C ASP A 132 4.02 -1.85 16.21
N GLU A 133 4.06 -1.46 17.50
CA GLU A 133 4.79 -0.28 17.99
C GLU A 133 6.26 -0.21 17.55
N LYS A 134 6.91 -1.37 17.41
CA LYS A 134 8.30 -1.52 16.96
C LYS A 134 8.37 -2.24 15.63
N ALA A 135 7.52 -1.86 14.68
CA ALA A 135 7.55 -2.40 13.34
C ALA A 135 8.93 -2.16 12.70
N PRO A 136 9.66 -3.23 12.28
CA PRO A 136 10.90 -3.06 11.54
C PRO A 136 10.62 -2.39 10.19
N ALA A 137 11.63 -1.74 9.60
CA ALA A 137 11.48 -1.08 8.30
C ALA A 137 10.97 -2.04 7.20
N SER A 138 11.28 -3.34 7.30
CA SER A 138 10.82 -4.39 6.39
C SER A 138 9.29 -4.62 6.40
N THR A 139 8.56 -4.11 7.40
CA THR A 139 7.09 -4.09 7.41
C THR A 139 6.50 -3.33 6.21
N LEU A 140 7.28 -2.46 5.56
CA LEU A 140 6.91 -1.76 4.32
C LEU A 140 6.52 -2.75 3.20
N MET A 141 7.04 -3.97 3.25
CA MET A 141 6.70 -5.06 2.33
C MET A 141 5.42 -5.80 2.77
N MET A 142 4.33 -5.05 3.02
CA MET A 142 3.02 -5.59 3.42
C MET A 142 3.10 -6.47 4.68
N GLY A 143 3.75 -6.00 5.74
CA GLY A 143 3.78 -6.72 7.00
C GLY A 143 4.74 -7.91 7.05
N PHE A 144 5.84 -7.89 6.30
CA PHE A 144 6.78 -9.03 6.25
C PHE A 144 7.26 -9.53 7.63
N MET A 145 7.45 -8.62 8.59
CA MET A 145 7.89 -8.92 9.96
C MET A 145 6.96 -8.34 11.04
N GLY A 146 5.75 -7.92 10.67
CA GLY A 146 4.77 -7.32 11.57
C GLY A 146 3.39 -7.19 10.94
N GLN A 147 2.37 -6.89 11.71
CA GLN A 147 1.02 -6.69 11.15
C GLN A 147 0.89 -5.30 10.54
N ALA A 148 0.17 -5.21 9.41
CA ALA A 148 -0.12 -3.97 8.71
C ALA A 148 -1.61 -3.89 8.38
N ASN A 149 -2.20 -2.74 8.68
CA ASN A 149 -3.53 -2.36 8.24
C ASN A 149 -3.40 -1.53 6.96
N ILE A 150 -4.13 -1.89 5.90
CA ILE A 150 -4.02 -1.31 4.58
C ILE A 150 -5.39 -0.84 4.13
N TRP A 151 -5.50 0.45 3.82
CA TRP A 151 -6.68 1.08 3.27
C TRP A 151 -6.48 1.19 1.78
N GLN A 152 -7.27 0.47 0.98
CA GLN A 152 -7.13 0.42 -0.47
C GLN A 152 -8.37 0.99 -1.14
N TRP A 153 -8.18 2.02 -1.96
CA TRP A 153 -9.18 2.48 -2.91
C TRP A 153 -8.88 1.91 -4.31
N LYS A 154 -9.93 1.63 -5.08
CA LYS A 154 -9.81 1.16 -6.46
C LYS A 154 -10.89 1.78 -7.34
N ALA A 155 -10.50 2.25 -8.51
CA ALA A 155 -11.36 3.01 -9.41
C ALA A 155 -12.59 2.20 -9.88
N SER A 156 -12.42 0.91 -10.16
CA SER A 156 -13.53 0.02 -10.52
C SER A 156 -14.56 -0.16 -9.40
N ARG A 157 -14.08 -0.22 -8.16
CA ARG A 157 -14.94 -0.37 -6.97
C ARG A 157 -15.66 0.93 -6.64
N ASP A 158 -14.98 2.06 -6.81
CA ASP A 158 -15.56 3.39 -6.65
C ASP A 158 -16.72 3.61 -7.62
N ARG A 159 -16.51 3.26 -8.90
CA ARG A 159 -17.56 3.33 -9.91
C ARG A 159 -18.75 2.44 -9.53
N GLU A 160 -18.51 1.18 -9.20
CA GLU A 160 -19.59 0.23 -8.85
C GLU A 160 -20.41 0.74 -7.65
N PHE A 161 -19.73 1.26 -6.61
CA PHE A 161 -20.38 1.74 -5.40
C PHE A 161 -21.23 3.01 -5.63
N TRP A 162 -20.68 4.01 -6.33
CA TRP A 162 -21.34 5.32 -6.49
C TRP A 162 -22.35 5.37 -7.64
N THR A 163 -22.09 4.64 -8.73
CA THR A 163 -22.99 4.64 -9.91
C THR A 163 -23.92 3.44 -9.96
N GLY A 164 -23.66 2.39 -9.17
CA GLY A 164 -24.40 1.13 -9.23
C GLY A 164 -24.15 0.33 -10.51
N GLN A 165 -23.30 0.80 -11.42
CA GLN A 165 -22.92 0.09 -12.64
C GLN A 165 -21.95 -1.03 -12.27
N LYS A 166 -22.48 -2.25 -12.18
CA LYS A 166 -21.67 -3.45 -12.07
C LYS A 166 -21.07 -3.76 -13.44
N GLU A 167 -19.79 -4.08 -13.47
CA GLU A 167 -19.23 -4.72 -14.65
C GLU A 167 -19.89 -6.09 -14.82
N GLU A 168 -20.62 -6.26 -15.93
CA GLU A 168 -21.05 -7.58 -16.37
C GLU A 168 -19.79 -8.37 -16.70
N ARG A 169 -19.35 -9.22 -15.76
CA ARG A 169 -18.33 -10.22 -16.04
C ARG A 169 -18.94 -11.15 -17.08
N THR A 170 -18.54 -11.02 -18.34
CA THR A 170 -18.89 -11.95 -19.43
C THR A 170 -18.17 -13.30 -19.28
N ALA A 171 -18.00 -13.77 -18.05
CA ALA A 171 -17.72 -15.16 -17.77
C ALA A 171 -19.07 -15.87 -17.70
N TYR A 172 -19.58 -16.25 -18.88
CA TYR A 172 -20.76 -17.09 -19.00
C TYR A 172 -20.40 -18.46 -18.40
N VAL A 173 -20.68 -18.66 -17.11
CA VAL A 173 -20.69 -20.00 -16.52
C VAL A 173 -22.13 -20.44 -16.60
N ASP A 174 -22.42 -21.13 -17.70
CA ASP A 174 -23.71 -21.69 -18.04
C ASP A 174 -24.28 -22.46 -16.84
N PHE A 175 -25.47 -22.08 -16.37
CA PHE A 175 -26.47 -22.84 -15.60
C PHE A 175 -27.29 -21.93 -14.66
N TYR A 176 -28.05 -21.00 -15.25
CA TYR A 176 -29.28 -20.52 -14.63
C TYR A 176 -30.42 -21.42 -15.11
N TYR A 177 -30.79 -22.43 -14.32
CA TYR A 177 -31.92 -23.29 -14.69
C TYR A 177 -33.23 -22.48 -14.58
N PRO A 178 -34.12 -22.49 -15.60
CA PRO A 178 -35.33 -21.67 -15.62
C PRO A 178 -36.36 -21.97 -14.51
N PHE A 179 -36.08 -22.94 -13.64
CA PHE A 179 -36.96 -23.43 -12.58
C PHE A 179 -36.33 -23.32 -11.18
N GLU A 180 -35.12 -22.78 -11.06
CA GLU A 180 -34.47 -22.56 -9.77
C GLU A 180 -34.66 -21.12 -9.30
N GLU A 181 -35.34 -20.93 -8.17
CA GLU A 181 -35.51 -19.60 -7.55
C GLU A 181 -34.19 -19.07 -6.93
N GLN A 182 -33.22 -19.95 -6.69
CA GLN A 182 -31.91 -19.63 -6.11
C GLN A 182 -30.80 -20.38 -6.84
N GLU A 183 -29.75 -19.68 -7.25
CA GLU A 183 -28.53 -20.30 -7.79
C GLU A 183 -27.89 -21.21 -6.73
N LEU A 184 -27.84 -22.51 -6.99
CA LEU A 184 -27.18 -23.49 -6.10
C LEU A 184 -25.66 -23.36 -6.11
N PHE A 185 -25.10 -22.85 -7.22
CA PHE A 185 -23.66 -22.65 -7.41
C PHE A 185 -23.38 -21.19 -7.75
N VAL A 186 -23.42 -20.32 -6.75
CA VAL A 186 -23.07 -18.91 -6.93
C VAL A 186 -21.57 -18.81 -7.26
N VAL A 187 -21.25 -18.40 -8.48
CA VAL A 187 -19.91 -17.90 -8.80
C VAL A 187 -19.74 -16.59 -8.03
N SER A 188 -18.64 -16.47 -7.25
CA SER A 188 -18.23 -15.28 -6.48
C SER A 188 -19.00 -14.00 -6.85
N LYS A 189 -20.10 -13.74 -6.14
CA LYS A 189 -20.81 -12.45 -6.15
C LYS A 189 -20.13 -11.58 -5.10
N ASP A 190 -19.04 -10.93 -5.50
CA ASP A 190 -18.41 -9.88 -4.68
C ASP A 190 -19.40 -8.71 -4.62
N THR A 191 -19.97 -8.44 -3.45
CA THR A 191 -20.87 -7.29 -3.25
C THR A 191 -20.04 -6.13 -2.72
N VAL A 192 -19.95 -5.07 -3.51
CA VAL A 192 -19.24 -3.86 -3.11
C VAL A 192 -20.05 -3.10 -2.07
N SER A 193 -19.60 -3.16 -0.81
CA SER A 193 -20.20 -2.43 0.32
C SER A 193 -19.62 -1.03 0.55
N SER A 194 -18.44 -0.75 -0.01
CA SER A 194 -17.76 0.56 0.05
C SER A 194 -16.78 0.70 -1.10
N ALA A 195 -16.58 1.94 -1.57
CA ALA A 195 -15.59 2.30 -2.58
C ALA A 195 -14.14 1.96 -2.15
N ALA A 196 -13.86 2.03 -0.85
CA ALA A 196 -12.55 1.67 -0.27
C ALA A 196 -12.63 0.36 0.52
N ARG A 197 -11.51 -0.35 0.60
CA ARG A 197 -11.32 -1.58 1.35
C ARG A 197 -10.40 -1.38 2.54
N ASP A 198 -10.80 -1.99 3.64
CA ASP A 198 -10.04 -2.22 4.84
C ASP A 198 -9.47 -3.64 4.79
N LEU A 199 -8.14 -3.70 4.70
CA LEU A 199 -7.37 -4.91 4.52
C LEU A 199 -6.41 -5.07 5.70
N ILE A 200 -6.13 -6.33 6.04
CA ILE A 200 -5.08 -6.68 6.99
C ILE A 200 -4.07 -7.60 6.34
N SER A 201 -2.80 -7.43 6.71
CA SER A 201 -1.73 -8.33 6.31
C SER A 201 -0.80 -8.61 7.47
N ALA A 202 -0.46 -9.89 7.64
CA ALA A 202 0.47 -10.39 8.64
C ALA A 202 1.51 -11.29 7.93
N ARG A 203 2.27 -10.69 7.00
CA ARG A 203 3.28 -11.24 6.07
C ARG A 203 2.85 -11.20 4.60
N VAL A 204 3.84 -11.24 3.72
CA VAL A 204 3.65 -11.34 2.27
C VAL A 204 2.75 -12.54 1.95
N GLY A 205 1.69 -12.29 1.18
CA GLY A 205 0.73 -13.31 0.75
C GLY A 205 -0.45 -13.55 1.70
N THR A 206 -0.51 -12.87 2.84
CA THR A 206 -1.62 -13.01 3.83
C THR A 206 -2.64 -11.87 3.75
N LEU A 207 -2.60 -11.06 2.70
CA LEU A 207 -3.51 -9.92 2.52
C LEU A 207 -4.96 -10.42 2.50
N THR A 208 -5.74 -9.98 3.48
CA THR A 208 -7.11 -10.46 3.72
C THR A 208 -8.04 -9.27 3.88
N GLU A 209 -9.23 -9.34 3.27
CA GLU A 209 -10.27 -8.32 3.47
C GLU A 209 -10.95 -8.51 4.82
N LYS A 210 -11.20 -7.42 5.53
CA LYS A 210 -11.97 -7.46 6.77
C LYS A 210 -13.47 -7.58 6.48
N THR A 211 -14.20 -8.25 7.37
CA THR A 211 -15.67 -8.35 7.27
C THR A 211 -16.35 -6.99 7.47
N ILE A 212 -15.83 -6.19 8.41
CA ILE A 212 -16.30 -4.83 8.67
C ILE A 212 -15.42 -3.88 7.87
N GLN A 213 -16.06 -3.00 7.10
CA GLN A 213 -15.43 -2.06 6.18
C GLN A 213 -15.74 -0.62 6.63
N PRO A 214 -15.05 -0.09 7.67
CA PRO A 214 -15.35 1.23 8.24
C PRO A 214 -14.85 2.39 7.38
N ILE A 215 -14.02 2.10 6.36
CA ILE A 215 -13.40 3.10 5.52
C ILE A 215 -14.39 3.51 4.43
N LYS A 216 -14.61 4.81 4.32
CA LYS A 216 -15.31 5.43 3.21
C LYS A 216 -14.30 6.08 2.29
N GLY A 217 -14.59 6.08 1.00
CA GLY A 217 -13.75 6.77 0.03
C GLY A 217 -14.54 7.28 -1.15
N ARG A 218 -13.97 8.26 -1.84
CA ARG A 218 -14.46 8.73 -3.12
C ARG A 218 -13.28 9.10 -4.00
N GLY A 219 -13.34 8.69 -5.27
CA GLY A 219 -12.39 9.11 -6.29
C GLY A 219 -13.00 10.12 -7.26
N SER A 220 -12.13 10.92 -7.87
CA SER A 220 -12.45 11.73 -9.05
C SER A 220 -11.25 11.76 -9.97
N TYR A 221 -11.48 11.63 -11.27
CA TYR A 221 -10.46 11.80 -12.28
C TYR A 221 -10.77 13.03 -13.13
N GLU A 222 -9.78 13.89 -13.33
CA GLU A 222 -9.93 15.09 -14.15
C GLU A 222 -8.57 15.52 -14.70
N ASN A 223 -8.51 15.88 -15.99
CA ASN A 223 -7.33 16.46 -16.63
C ASN A 223 -6.04 15.64 -16.45
N GLY A 224 -6.12 14.31 -16.46
CA GLY A 224 -4.94 13.46 -16.30
C GLY A 224 -4.44 13.34 -14.85
N VAL A 225 -5.32 13.58 -13.88
CA VAL A 225 -5.00 13.53 -12.47
C VAL A 225 -6.09 12.77 -11.74
N TRP A 226 -5.67 11.74 -11.00
CA TRP A 226 -6.53 11.09 -10.03
C TRP A 226 -6.46 11.81 -8.70
N ARG A 227 -7.63 11.97 -8.07
CA ARG A 227 -7.79 12.50 -6.72
C ARG A 227 -8.67 11.56 -5.93
N ILE A 228 -8.21 11.12 -4.78
CA ILE A 228 -8.96 10.25 -3.88
C ILE A 228 -9.03 10.91 -2.52
N VAL A 229 -10.19 10.81 -1.89
CA VAL A 229 -10.33 11.05 -0.45
C VAL A 229 -10.69 9.74 0.24
N LEU A 230 -9.95 9.40 1.28
CA LEU A 230 -10.25 8.33 2.22
C LEU A 230 -10.62 8.93 3.57
N ARG A 231 -11.64 8.35 4.22
CA ARG A 231 -12.12 8.73 5.55
C ARG A 231 -12.28 7.51 6.43
N ARG A 232 -11.82 7.62 7.67
CA ARG A 232 -12.12 6.68 8.74
C ARG A 232 -12.17 7.40 10.09
N SER A 233 -12.86 6.84 11.06
CA SER A 233 -12.79 7.31 12.44
C SER A 233 -11.39 7.08 13.03
N MET A 234 -10.92 8.06 13.82
CA MET A 234 -9.59 8.10 14.43
C MET A 234 -9.34 6.90 15.35
N THR A 235 -10.38 6.45 16.04
CA THR A 235 -10.37 5.25 16.87
C THR A 235 -11.44 4.27 16.41
N THR A 236 -11.18 2.98 16.53
CA THR A 236 -12.17 1.93 16.25
C THR A 236 -12.20 0.90 17.37
N ALA A 237 -13.31 0.16 17.46
CA ALA A 237 -13.45 -0.91 18.44
C ALA A 237 -12.45 -2.06 18.20
N GLU A 238 -12.05 -2.30 16.94
CA GLU A 238 -11.13 -3.37 16.55
C GLU A 238 -9.64 -2.97 16.65
N SER A 239 -9.21 -2.48 17.81
CA SER A 239 -7.85 -1.98 18.05
C SER A 239 -6.68 -2.94 17.76
N ARG A 240 -6.93 -4.25 17.60
CA ARG A 240 -5.91 -5.24 17.25
C ARG A 240 -5.61 -5.34 15.76
N THR A 241 -6.56 -4.94 14.92
CA THR A 241 -6.50 -5.10 13.45
C THR A 241 -6.56 -3.76 12.74
N ASP A 242 -7.00 -2.71 13.44
CA ASP A 242 -7.09 -1.34 12.97
C ASP A 242 -6.02 -0.45 13.58
N VAL A 243 -5.43 0.40 12.74
CA VAL A 243 -4.60 1.50 13.22
C VAL A 243 -5.41 2.41 14.14
N GLN A 244 -4.83 2.85 15.25
CA GLN A 244 -5.44 3.81 16.18
C GLN A 244 -4.65 5.11 16.11
N PHE A 245 -5.31 6.19 15.66
CA PHE A 245 -4.65 7.49 15.49
C PHE A 245 -4.57 8.24 16.83
N GLY A 246 -3.49 9.00 17.03
CA GLY A 246 -3.24 9.72 18.29
C GLY A 246 -2.47 8.91 19.34
N GLN A 247 -1.91 7.75 18.97
CA GLN A 247 -1.02 6.95 19.81
C GLN A 247 0.45 7.11 19.42
N ALA A 248 1.36 6.33 20.02
CA ALA A 248 2.81 6.49 19.89
C ALA A 248 3.37 6.17 18.49
N LEU A 249 2.69 5.36 17.68
CA LEU A 249 3.13 5.00 16.34
C LEU A 249 2.25 5.68 15.28
N ASN A 250 2.77 6.76 14.70
CA ASN A 250 2.09 7.52 13.66
C ASN A 250 2.97 7.51 12.41
N ILE A 251 3.07 6.36 11.73
CA ILE A 251 3.74 6.28 10.42
C ILE A 251 2.83 5.61 9.40
N CYS A 252 2.98 5.99 8.15
CA CYS A 252 2.27 5.36 7.03
C CYS A 252 3.17 5.19 5.81
N ALA A 253 2.71 4.38 4.87
CA ALA A 253 3.29 4.26 3.55
C ALA A 253 2.20 4.27 2.50
N PHE A 254 2.52 4.75 1.30
CA PHE A 254 1.59 4.88 0.19
C PHE A 254 1.94 3.88 -0.89
N ALA A 255 0.91 3.45 -1.62
CA ALA A 255 1.09 2.66 -2.82
C ALA A 255 0.11 3.10 -3.91
N VAL A 256 0.55 3.09 -5.15
CA VAL A 256 -0.25 3.45 -6.33
C VAL A 256 -0.08 2.36 -7.39
N TRP A 257 -1.19 1.99 -8.02
CA TRP A 257 -1.26 1.08 -9.14
C TRP A 257 -1.81 1.84 -10.35
N ASN A 258 -1.05 1.83 -11.44
CA ASN A 258 -1.48 2.33 -12.74
C ASN A 258 -1.96 1.16 -13.63
N GLY A 259 -3.26 1.14 -13.90
CA GLY A 259 -3.96 0.08 -14.61
C GLY A 259 -3.44 -0.14 -16.03
N SER A 260 -3.29 0.93 -16.81
CA SER A 260 -2.78 0.89 -18.19
C SER A 260 -1.33 0.40 -18.29
N SER A 261 -0.55 0.55 -17.22
CA SER A 261 0.83 0.02 -17.09
C SER A 261 0.87 -1.47 -16.72
N GLY A 262 -0.28 -2.05 -16.43
CA GLY A 262 -0.44 -3.45 -16.04
C GLY A 262 -0.22 -3.71 -14.55
N ASP A 263 -0.24 -2.67 -13.73
CA ASP A 263 -0.01 -2.78 -12.28
C ASP A 263 -1.17 -3.48 -11.60
N ARG A 264 -0.84 -4.47 -10.77
CA ARG A 264 -1.78 -5.26 -9.98
C ARG A 264 -1.05 -6.04 -8.90
N GLY A 265 -1.72 -6.30 -7.78
CA GLY A 265 -1.14 -7.09 -6.69
C GLY A 265 0.18 -6.47 -6.21
N GLY A 266 1.29 -7.21 -6.29
CA GLY A 266 2.62 -6.74 -5.91
C GLY A 266 3.32 -5.83 -6.92
N ARG A 267 2.77 -5.64 -8.13
CA ARG A 267 3.27 -4.70 -9.14
C ARG A 267 2.64 -3.34 -8.89
N LYS A 268 3.41 -2.41 -8.30
CA LYS A 268 2.94 -1.10 -7.84
C LYS A 268 4.11 -0.18 -7.55
N SER A 269 3.81 1.11 -7.48
CA SER A 269 4.73 2.14 -7.00
C SER A 269 4.49 2.33 -5.49
N ILE A 270 5.54 2.29 -4.66
CA ILE A 270 5.46 2.39 -3.19
C ILE A 270 6.31 3.54 -2.66
N SER A 271 5.87 4.19 -1.58
CA SER A 271 6.70 5.17 -0.87
C SER A 271 7.58 4.49 0.18
N ASN A 272 8.52 5.25 0.73
CA ASN A 272 9.11 4.91 2.03
C ASN A 272 8.15 5.31 3.17
N TRP A 273 8.52 5.02 4.43
CA TRP A 273 7.76 5.43 5.60
C TRP A 273 7.68 6.96 5.72
N VAL A 274 6.46 7.46 5.88
CA VAL A 274 6.10 8.85 6.12
C VAL A 274 5.64 8.98 7.56
N GLU A 275 6.16 9.96 8.30
CA GLU A 275 5.74 10.25 9.66
C GLU A 275 4.47 11.10 9.65
N LEU A 276 3.48 10.70 10.43
CA LEU A 276 2.22 11.40 10.58
C LEU A 276 2.28 12.26 11.84
N TRP A 277 2.11 13.56 11.67
CA TRP A 277 2.13 14.51 12.76
C TRP A 277 0.72 15.06 13.01
N ILE A 278 0.01 14.44 13.94
CA ILE A 278 -1.35 14.83 14.34
C ILE A 278 -1.26 15.97 15.36
N ARG A 279 -1.81 17.15 15.04
CA ARG A 279 -1.90 18.32 15.93
C ARG A 279 -3.31 18.54 16.45
#